data_AF-A0A554LB04-F1
#
_entry.id   AF-A0A554LB04-F1
#
_cell.length_a   1.000
_cell.length_b   1.000
_cell.length_c   1.000
_cell.angle_alpha   90.00
_cell.angle_beta   90.00
_cell.angle_gamma   90.00
#
_symmetry.space_group_name_H-M   'P 1'
#
loop_
_entity.id
_entity.type
_entity.pdbx_description
1 polymer ?
#
loop_
_entity_poly.entity_id
_entity_poly.type
_entity_poly.pdbx_seq_one_letter_code
_entity_poly.pdbx_strand_id
1 'polypeptide(L)'
;MVWPIYYVFTLNYPAERQKADTEFILSSFGNRTLADLTAFMANKPIIRGLGEYALGLLMVGQRAVGGNTTYFLGEVSGAGWRSYFPIVYALKEPLAWWILVIFALVYLAWQIPSLKSKDESLKQRSFKNSIRHWSLALSHWTKVHFVEFAMLLWLAIYWTTSIKSNLNIGVRHLLVTYPFAIILVSGQLARLKHKIKYFIPIVVFLLTWYVAENLHIWPYYLTYFNQLAGGPSGGYRYVVDSNLDWGQDLKRLSQWVEENKIDKIHLDYFGWSDPVYYLGPKFQWLTAGQYKNAQDFINKTGGGYIGVSATFFMGSRGNPTKSYIWLQRFEPVAVIGNSIWVWKF
;
A
#
# COMPACT_ATOMS: atom_id res chain seq x y z
N MET A 1 -11.91 -20.44 -12.65
CA MET A 1 -12.53 -20.54 -11.31
C MET A 1 -11.42 -20.86 -10.31
N VAL A 2 -11.29 -20.11 -9.21
CA VAL A 2 -10.17 -20.26 -8.26
C VAL A 2 -10.49 -21.21 -7.10
N TRP A 3 -11.77 -21.30 -6.71
CA TRP A 3 -12.22 -22.07 -5.55
C TRP A 3 -11.88 -23.57 -5.53
N PRO A 4 -11.74 -24.32 -6.65
CA PRO A 4 -11.40 -25.75 -6.56
C PRO A 4 -10.03 -26.00 -5.90
N ILE A 5 -9.11 -25.05 -6.02
CA ILE A 5 -7.79 -25.12 -5.36
C ILE A 5 -7.96 -25.11 -3.84
N TYR A 6 -8.95 -24.37 -3.33
CA TYR A 6 -9.19 -24.28 -1.90
C TYR A 6 -9.71 -25.58 -1.29
N TYR A 7 -10.17 -26.52 -2.11
CA TYR A 7 -10.52 -27.86 -1.64
C TYR A 7 -9.34 -28.56 -0.95
N VAL A 8 -8.12 -28.34 -1.44
CA VAL A 8 -6.88 -28.93 -0.88
C VAL A 8 -6.70 -28.55 0.58
N PHE A 9 -7.02 -27.30 0.96
CA PHE A 9 -6.93 -26.83 2.34
C PHE A 9 -7.98 -27.44 3.26
N THR A 10 -9.00 -28.13 2.72
CA THR A 10 -10.06 -28.77 3.50
C THR A 10 -9.85 -30.27 3.71
N LEU A 11 -8.86 -30.90 3.05
CA LEU A 11 -8.68 -32.36 3.01
C LEU A 11 -8.51 -33.00 4.40
N ASN A 12 -7.72 -32.36 5.27
CA ASN A 12 -7.45 -32.83 6.64
C ASN A 12 -8.21 -32.03 7.71
N TYR A 13 -9.18 -31.23 7.29
CA TYR A 13 -10.00 -30.41 8.18
C TYR A 13 -11.31 -31.14 8.41
N PRO A 14 -11.71 -31.57 9.62
CA PRO A 14 -13.03 -32.18 9.82
C PRO A 14 -14.19 -31.25 9.43
N ALA A 15 -15.20 -31.78 8.72
CA ALA A 15 -16.30 -31.00 8.13
C ALA A 15 -17.09 -30.17 9.14
N GLU A 16 -17.53 -30.81 10.23
CA GLU A 16 -18.27 -30.12 11.29
C GLU A 16 -17.41 -29.09 12.02
N ARG A 17 -16.09 -29.33 12.13
CA ARG A 17 -15.17 -28.38 12.73
C ARG A 17 -15.00 -27.14 11.85
N GLN A 18 -14.80 -27.30 10.54
CA GLN A 18 -14.70 -26.14 9.65
C GLN A 18 -15.97 -25.29 9.66
N LYS A 19 -17.14 -25.92 9.70
CA LYS A 19 -18.39 -25.19 9.85
C LYS A 19 -18.43 -24.40 11.17
N ALA A 20 -18.13 -25.04 12.30
CA ALA A 20 -18.10 -24.36 13.60
C ALA A 20 -17.11 -23.20 13.64
N ASP A 21 -15.89 -23.39 13.12
CA ASP A 21 -14.85 -22.36 13.06
C ASP A 21 -15.29 -21.21 12.10
N THR A 22 -15.95 -21.53 10.99
CA THR A 22 -16.53 -20.53 10.06
C THR A 22 -17.62 -19.70 10.74
N GLU A 23 -18.54 -20.35 11.48
CA GLU A 23 -19.59 -19.67 12.23
C GLU A 23 -19.02 -18.76 13.32
N PHE A 24 -17.97 -19.22 14.02
CA PHE A 24 -17.27 -18.43 15.03
C PHE A 24 -16.58 -17.21 14.42
N ILE A 25 -15.79 -17.39 13.36
CA ILE A 25 -15.05 -16.31 12.70
C ILE A 25 -16.02 -15.25 12.14
N LEU A 26 -17.14 -15.69 11.56
CA LEU A 26 -18.15 -14.79 10.97
C LEU A 26 -19.26 -14.39 11.95
N SER A 27 -19.11 -14.66 13.26
CA SER A 27 -20.11 -14.33 14.28
C SER A 27 -20.45 -12.84 14.31
N SER A 28 -19.45 -11.98 14.09
CA SER A 28 -19.58 -10.52 14.05
C SER A 28 -19.78 -9.95 12.64
N PHE A 29 -19.88 -10.80 11.62
CA PHE A 29 -20.07 -10.35 10.24
C PHE A 29 -21.49 -9.84 10.02
N GLY A 30 -21.63 -8.60 9.54
CA GLY A 30 -22.93 -7.92 9.50
C GLY A 30 -23.95 -8.53 8.53
N ASN A 31 -23.51 -9.07 7.39
CA ASN A 31 -24.42 -9.70 6.42
C ASN A 31 -24.59 -11.20 6.73
N ARG A 32 -25.65 -11.52 7.48
CA ARG A 32 -25.94 -12.91 7.90
C ARG A 32 -26.21 -13.84 6.74
N THR A 33 -26.88 -13.40 5.68
CA THR A 33 -27.13 -14.24 4.50
C THR A 33 -25.84 -14.78 3.89
N LEU A 34 -24.80 -13.94 3.76
CA LEU A 34 -23.50 -14.38 3.25
C LEU A 34 -22.74 -15.25 4.25
N ALA A 35 -22.80 -14.91 5.54
CA ALA A 35 -22.12 -15.67 6.58
C ALA A 35 -22.71 -17.09 6.72
N ASP A 36 -24.04 -17.21 6.80
CA ASP A 36 -24.75 -18.47 6.97
C ASP A 36 -24.62 -19.36 5.72
N LEU A 37 -24.63 -18.76 4.52
CA LEU A 37 -24.34 -19.50 3.28
C LEU A 37 -22.90 -20.03 3.27
N THR A 38 -21.94 -19.24 3.74
CA THR A 38 -20.53 -19.66 3.82
C THR A 38 -20.34 -20.82 4.80
N ALA A 39 -20.95 -20.72 5.99
CA ALA A 39 -20.98 -21.79 6.99
C ALA A 39 -21.70 -23.05 6.46
N PHE A 40 -22.80 -22.89 5.72
CA PHE A 40 -23.48 -24.01 5.08
C PHE A 40 -22.55 -24.73 4.10
N MET A 41 -21.80 -24.02 3.26
CA MET A 41 -20.87 -24.63 2.31
C MET A 41 -19.72 -25.37 3.01
N ALA A 42 -19.29 -24.90 4.18
CA ALA A 42 -18.13 -25.40 4.92
C ALA A 42 -18.21 -26.87 5.40
N ASN A 43 -19.39 -27.50 5.40
CA ASN A 43 -19.52 -28.94 5.68
C ASN A 43 -20.06 -29.77 4.49
N LYS A 44 -20.19 -29.19 3.30
CA LYS A 44 -20.72 -29.91 2.12
C LYS A 44 -19.57 -30.49 1.28
N PRO A 45 -19.49 -31.82 1.09
CA PRO A 45 -18.33 -32.47 0.48
C PRO A 45 -17.88 -31.90 -0.87
N ILE A 46 -18.82 -31.41 -1.71
CA ILE A 46 -18.50 -30.93 -3.06
C ILE A 46 -18.09 -29.44 -3.08
N ILE A 47 -18.74 -28.62 -2.25
CA ILE A 47 -18.62 -27.15 -2.29
C ILE A 47 -17.82 -26.60 -1.10
N ARG A 48 -17.17 -27.46 -0.33
CA ARG A 48 -16.39 -27.10 0.85
C ARG A 48 -15.24 -26.13 0.55
N GLY A 49 -14.56 -26.35 -0.57
CA GLY A 49 -13.52 -25.43 -1.05
C GLY A 49 -14.08 -24.05 -1.43
N LEU A 50 -15.32 -23.98 -1.92
CA LEU A 50 -16.01 -22.71 -2.15
C LEU A 50 -16.35 -22.00 -0.84
N GLY A 51 -16.77 -22.76 0.18
CA GLY A 51 -16.94 -22.26 1.55
C GLY A 51 -15.66 -21.65 2.11
N GLU A 52 -14.53 -22.35 2.00
CA GLU A 52 -13.23 -21.85 2.47
C GLU A 52 -12.78 -20.58 1.71
N TYR A 53 -12.95 -20.57 0.39
CA TYR A 53 -12.66 -19.39 -0.42
C TYR A 53 -13.55 -18.19 -0.03
N ALA A 54 -14.85 -18.43 0.15
CA ALA A 54 -15.81 -17.40 0.57
C ALA A 54 -15.49 -16.88 1.97
N LEU A 55 -15.12 -17.74 2.92
CA LEU A 55 -14.68 -17.35 4.26
C LEU A 55 -13.54 -16.33 4.18
N GLY A 56 -12.49 -16.62 3.40
CA GLY A 56 -11.38 -15.69 3.18
C GLY A 56 -11.83 -14.34 2.62
N LEU A 57 -12.75 -14.31 1.65
CA LEU A 57 -13.29 -13.07 1.10
C LEU A 57 -14.07 -12.26 2.14
N LEU A 58 -14.90 -12.91 2.96
CA LEU A 58 -15.67 -12.25 4.01
C LEU A 58 -14.75 -11.71 5.11
N MET A 59 -13.72 -12.46 5.51
CA MET A 59 -12.71 -12.01 6.48
C MET A 59 -11.98 -10.75 5.99
N VAL A 60 -11.55 -10.72 4.73
CA VAL A 60 -10.90 -9.55 4.13
C VAL A 60 -11.86 -8.36 4.06
N GLY A 61 -13.12 -8.60 3.67
CA GLY A 61 -14.16 -7.56 3.66
C GLY A 61 -14.40 -6.96 5.04
N GLN A 62 -14.49 -7.79 6.08
CA GLN A 62 -14.64 -7.34 7.46
C GLN A 62 -13.42 -6.52 7.92
N ARG A 63 -12.20 -7.01 7.63
CA ARG A 63 -10.96 -6.29 7.93
C ARG A 63 -10.89 -4.94 7.21
N ALA A 64 -11.39 -4.87 5.97
CA ALA A 64 -11.44 -3.65 5.17
C ALA A 64 -12.34 -2.56 5.77
N VAL A 65 -13.39 -2.95 6.49
CA VAL A 65 -14.32 -2.04 7.19
C VAL A 65 -13.78 -1.64 8.56
N GLY A 66 -13.17 -2.58 9.30
CA GLY A 66 -12.70 -2.37 10.67
C GLY A 66 -11.57 -1.33 10.83
N GLY A 67 -10.83 -1.03 9.77
CA GLY A 67 -9.79 0.00 9.77
C GLY A 67 -8.50 -0.39 10.52
N ASN A 68 -7.50 0.48 10.53
CA ASN A 68 -6.23 0.22 11.19
C ASN A 68 -5.62 1.51 11.73
N THR A 69 -5.29 1.56 13.02
CA THR A 69 -4.62 2.73 13.61
C THR A 69 -3.24 2.88 13.01
N THR A 70 -3.03 3.93 12.23
CA THR A 70 -1.75 4.23 11.60
C THR A 70 -1.52 5.73 11.54
N TYR A 71 -0.31 6.14 11.18
CA TYR A 71 0.04 7.54 10.93
C TYR A 71 -0.07 7.87 9.44
N PHE A 72 -0.73 8.98 9.14
CA PHE A 72 -0.85 9.52 7.79
C PHE A 72 -0.96 11.06 7.83
N LEU A 73 -0.09 11.75 7.08
CA LEU A 73 -0.08 13.21 6.91
C LEU A 73 -0.17 14.03 8.20
N GLY A 74 0.55 13.60 9.25
CA GLY A 74 0.58 14.31 10.54
C GLY A 74 -0.44 13.79 11.56
N GLU A 75 -1.42 13.00 11.13
CA GLU A 75 -2.51 12.48 11.95
C GLU A 75 -2.34 11.00 12.27
N VAL A 76 -2.87 10.57 13.42
CA VAL A 76 -2.95 9.16 13.81
C VAL A 76 -4.42 8.81 14.01
N SER A 77 -4.93 7.87 13.22
CA SER A 77 -6.35 7.49 13.25
C SER A 77 -6.52 6.03 12.83
N GLY A 78 -7.56 5.40 13.37
CA GLY A 78 -8.03 4.07 12.96
C GLY A 78 -9.17 4.09 11.94
N ALA A 79 -9.75 5.27 11.66
CA ALA A 79 -10.91 5.40 10.78
C ALA A 79 -10.56 5.27 9.28
N GLY A 80 -9.27 5.46 8.93
CA GLY A 80 -8.80 5.54 7.55
C GLY A 80 -9.09 6.87 6.86
N TRP A 81 -8.47 7.08 5.70
CA TRP A 81 -8.56 8.27 4.87
C TRP A 81 -8.80 7.89 3.42
N ARG A 82 -9.77 8.54 2.77
CA ARG A 82 -10.03 8.37 1.33
C ARG A 82 -8.84 8.80 0.47
N SER A 83 -8.06 9.76 0.94
CA SER A 83 -6.87 10.26 0.27
C SER A 83 -5.64 9.38 0.45
N TYR A 84 -5.68 8.36 1.31
CA TYR A 84 -4.53 7.51 1.61
C TYR A 84 -3.93 6.88 0.36
N PHE A 85 -4.71 6.04 -0.34
CA PHE A 85 -4.21 5.32 -1.51
C PHE A 85 -3.77 6.25 -2.65
N PRO A 86 -4.54 7.30 -3.04
CA PRO A 86 -4.11 8.25 -4.05
C PRO A 86 -2.78 8.93 -3.72
N ILE A 87 -2.61 9.42 -2.49
CA ILE A 87 -1.40 10.15 -2.09
C ILE A 87 -0.23 9.18 -1.94
N VAL A 88 -0.40 8.06 -1.25
CA VAL A 88 0.68 7.12 -1.03
C VAL A 88 1.16 6.54 -2.36
N TYR A 89 0.26 6.14 -3.27
CA TYR A 89 0.66 5.68 -4.61
C TYR A 89 1.37 6.78 -5.40
N ALA A 90 0.87 8.02 -5.36
CA ALA A 90 1.54 9.16 -6.00
C ALA A 90 2.97 9.37 -5.50
N LEU A 91 3.24 9.16 -4.21
CA LEU A 91 4.57 9.30 -3.62
C LEU A 91 5.44 8.03 -3.75
N LYS A 92 4.82 6.86 -3.90
CA LYS A 92 5.50 5.55 -3.98
C LYS A 92 5.95 5.19 -5.38
N GLU A 93 5.31 5.73 -6.41
CA GLU A 93 5.71 5.44 -7.78
C GLU A 93 6.76 6.45 -8.30
N PRO A 94 7.78 5.98 -9.05
CA PRO A 94 8.76 6.88 -9.66
C PRO A 94 8.12 7.95 -10.54
N LEU A 95 8.70 9.16 -10.57
CA LEU A 95 8.17 10.24 -11.41
C LEU A 95 8.17 9.88 -12.91
N ALA A 96 9.16 9.10 -13.35
CA ALA A 96 9.19 8.57 -14.71
C ALA A 96 7.93 7.76 -15.06
N TRP A 97 7.41 6.96 -14.12
CA TRP A 97 6.16 6.22 -14.31
C TRP A 97 4.97 7.16 -14.49
N TRP A 98 4.86 8.19 -13.66
CA TRP A 98 3.77 9.17 -13.78
C TRP A 98 3.78 9.92 -15.11
N ILE A 99 4.97 10.27 -15.63
CA ILE A 99 5.10 10.89 -16.95
C ILE A 99 4.60 9.95 -18.05
N LEU A 100 4.96 8.66 -17.99
CA LEU A 100 4.48 7.65 -18.94
C LEU A 100 2.96 7.46 -18.86
N VAL A 101 2.39 7.42 -17.64
CA VAL A 101 0.94 7.36 -17.41
C VAL A 101 0.23 8.56 -18.02
N ILE A 102 0.74 9.77 -17.79
CA ILE A 102 0.16 11.00 -18.35
C ILE A 102 0.17 10.96 -19.88
N PHE A 103 1.29 10.57 -20.51
CA PHE A 103 1.35 10.43 -21.97
C PHE A 103 0.33 9.42 -22.49
N ALA A 104 0.21 8.27 -21.82
CA ALA A 104 -0.75 7.23 -22.19
C ALA A 104 -2.20 7.73 -22.06
N LEU A 105 -2.56 8.38 -20.95
CA LEU A 105 -3.90 8.89 -20.70
C LEU A 105 -4.29 10.03 -21.64
N VAL A 106 -3.37 10.97 -21.91
CA VAL A 106 -3.60 12.06 -22.87
C VAL A 106 -3.85 11.49 -24.27
N TYR A 107 -3.05 10.52 -24.69
CA TYR A 107 -3.25 9.88 -26.00
C TYR A 107 -4.56 9.09 -26.06
N LEU A 108 -4.89 8.35 -24.99
CA LEU A 108 -6.16 7.63 -24.90
C LEU A 108 -7.35 8.59 -24.96
N ALA A 109 -7.27 9.74 -24.29
CA ALA A 109 -8.28 10.78 -24.36
C ALA A 109 -8.40 11.39 -25.77
N TRP A 110 -7.29 11.53 -26.51
CA TRP A 110 -7.31 11.98 -27.92
C TRP A 110 -7.93 10.97 -28.88
N GLN A 111 -7.99 9.68 -28.51
CA GLN A 111 -8.69 8.66 -29.29
C GLN A 111 -10.20 8.72 -29.13
N ILE A 112 -10.69 9.35 -28.05
CA ILE A 112 -12.11 9.69 -27.95
C ILE A 112 -12.35 10.68 -29.10
N PRO A 113 -13.21 10.32 -30.09
CA PRO A 113 -13.41 11.17 -31.26
C PRO A 113 -13.72 12.59 -30.80
N SER A 114 -12.79 13.52 -31.02
CA SER A 114 -13.14 14.93 -30.83
C SER A 114 -14.26 15.19 -31.82
N LEU A 115 -15.32 15.86 -31.39
CA LEU A 115 -16.33 16.42 -32.27
C LEU A 115 -15.70 17.55 -33.10
N LYS A 116 -14.70 17.26 -33.94
CA LYS A 116 -14.45 18.03 -35.16
C LYS A 116 -15.50 17.59 -36.16
N SER A 117 -16.74 17.94 -35.84
CA SER A 117 -17.76 18.17 -36.86
C SER A 117 -17.15 19.14 -37.86
N LYS A 118 -16.90 18.67 -39.09
CA LYS A 118 -16.69 19.56 -40.25
C LYS A 118 -17.97 20.30 -40.64
N ASP A 119 -19.07 20.05 -39.94
CA ASP A 119 -20.38 20.64 -40.17
C ASP A 119 -20.54 21.90 -39.29
N GLU A 120 -20.43 23.07 -39.91
CA GLU A 120 -20.65 24.38 -39.25
C GLU A 120 -22.11 24.58 -38.79
N SER A 121 -23.03 23.75 -39.27
CA SER A 121 -24.46 23.78 -38.91
C SER A 121 -24.77 23.37 -37.46
N LEU A 122 -23.79 22.82 -36.73
CA LEU A 122 -23.99 22.23 -35.40
C LEU A 122 -23.63 23.14 -34.21
N LYS A 123 -23.21 24.39 -34.45
CA LYS A 123 -22.83 25.37 -33.40
C LYS A 123 -24.00 25.86 -32.52
N GLN A 124 -25.25 25.52 -32.86
CA GLN A 124 -26.45 25.98 -32.18
C GLN A 124 -27.14 24.82 -31.44
N ARG A 125 -26.57 24.31 -30.33
CA ARG A 125 -27.17 23.17 -29.60
C ARG A 125 -27.26 23.36 -28.09
N SER A 126 -28.49 23.27 -27.60
CA SER A 126 -28.90 23.13 -26.19
C SER A 126 -28.10 22.04 -25.46
N PHE A 127 -27.83 22.26 -24.16
CA PHE A 127 -27.07 21.39 -23.25
C PHE A 127 -27.51 19.91 -23.30
N LYS A 128 -28.81 19.62 -23.44
CA LYS A 128 -29.35 18.26 -23.57
C LYS A 128 -28.85 17.51 -24.82
N ASN A 129 -28.66 18.23 -25.93
CA ASN A 129 -28.08 17.63 -27.13
C ASN A 129 -26.61 17.29 -26.85
N SER A 130 -25.84 18.18 -26.22
CA SER A 130 -24.42 17.91 -25.91
C SER A 130 -24.20 16.59 -25.14
N ILE A 131 -25.02 16.31 -24.12
CA ILE A 131 -24.94 15.07 -23.33
C ILE A 131 -25.21 13.82 -24.20
N ARG A 132 -26.24 13.86 -25.05
CA ARG A 132 -26.57 12.74 -25.95
C ARG A 132 -25.48 12.46 -26.99
N HIS A 133 -24.75 13.49 -27.42
CA HIS A 133 -23.64 13.32 -28.37
C HIS A 133 -22.39 12.74 -27.69
N TRP A 134 -22.11 13.17 -26.46
CA TRP A 134 -21.04 12.59 -25.64
C TRP A 134 -21.29 11.11 -25.32
N SER A 135 -22.52 10.73 -25.00
CA SER A 135 -22.85 9.33 -24.73
C SER A 135 -22.70 8.43 -25.96
N LEU A 136 -23.05 8.93 -27.16
CA LEU A 136 -22.84 8.20 -28.42
C LEU A 136 -21.36 8.06 -28.77
N ALA A 137 -20.57 9.13 -28.65
CA ALA A 137 -19.12 9.10 -28.90
C ALA A 137 -18.42 8.13 -27.94
N LEU A 138 -18.80 8.14 -26.66
CA LEU A 138 -18.29 7.21 -25.67
C LEU A 138 -18.72 5.77 -25.99
N SER A 139 -19.98 5.54 -26.36
CA SER A 139 -20.48 4.21 -26.75
C SER A 139 -19.76 3.65 -27.98
N HIS A 140 -19.44 4.49 -28.96
CA HIS A 140 -18.64 4.09 -30.10
C HIS A 140 -17.20 3.77 -29.68
N TRP A 141 -16.57 4.64 -28.89
CA TRP A 141 -15.21 4.45 -28.40
C TRP A 141 -15.08 3.17 -27.58
N THR A 142 -16.03 2.84 -26.69
CA THR A 142 -15.98 1.60 -25.91
C THR A 142 -16.11 0.34 -26.76
N LYS A 143 -16.80 0.40 -27.90
CA LYS A 143 -16.87 -0.73 -28.84
C LYS A 143 -15.55 -0.91 -29.60
N VAL A 144 -14.89 0.19 -29.98
CA VAL A 144 -13.62 0.15 -30.71
C VAL A 144 -12.43 -0.16 -29.80
N HIS A 145 -12.43 0.38 -28.59
CA HIS A 145 -11.36 0.27 -27.58
C HIS A 145 -11.84 -0.52 -26.36
N PHE A 146 -12.51 -1.65 -26.61
CA PHE A 146 -13.12 -2.45 -25.56
C PHE A 146 -12.10 -2.95 -24.52
N VAL A 147 -10.89 -3.31 -24.95
CA VAL A 147 -9.83 -3.80 -24.06
C VAL A 147 -9.39 -2.70 -23.10
N GLU A 148 -9.11 -1.50 -23.61
CA GLU A 148 -8.73 -0.34 -22.81
C GLU A 148 -9.85 0.07 -21.86
N PHE A 149 -11.09 0.06 -22.36
CA PHE A 149 -12.27 0.30 -21.53
C PHE A 149 -12.38 -0.70 -20.39
N ALA A 150 -12.23 -2.01 -20.67
CA ALA A 150 -12.30 -3.05 -19.65
C ALA A 150 -11.20 -2.91 -18.59
N MET A 151 -9.97 -2.57 -19.01
CA MET A 151 -8.85 -2.30 -18.09
C MET A 151 -9.12 -1.05 -17.24
N LEU A 152 -9.57 0.05 -17.85
CA LEU A 152 -9.93 1.27 -17.12
C LEU A 152 -11.09 1.03 -16.15
N LEU A 153 -12.08 0.24 -16.54
CA LEU A 153 -13.21 -0.13 -15.68
C LEU A 153 -12.73 -0.95 -14.49
N TRP A 154 -11.86 -1.94 -14.72
CA TRP A 154 -11.24 -2.71 -13.64
C TRP A 154 -10.46 -1.82 -12.67
N LEU A 155 -9.60 -0.94 -13.20
CA LEU A 155 -8.85 0.04 -12.41
C LEU A 155 -9.82 0.92 -11.61
N ALA A 156 -10.86 1.47 -12.25
CA ALA A 156 -11.84 2.34 -11.59
C ALA A 156 -12.58 1.61 -10.44
N ILE A 157 -13.02 0.37 -10.65
CA ILE A 157 -13.68 -0.44 -9.63
C ILE A 157 -12.73 -0.68 -8.46
N TYR A 158 -11.52 -1.16 -8.72
CA TYR A 158 -10.56 -1.52 -7.68
C TYR A 158 -10.10 -0.29 -6.87
N TRP A 159 -9.78 0.80 -7.55
CA TRP A 159 -9.40 2.06 -6.92
C TRP A 159 -10.54 2.65 -6.11
N THR A 160 -11.77 2.64 -6.62
CA THR A 160 -12.94 3.12 -5.87
C THR A 160 -13.16 2.31 -4.60
N THR A 161 -13.04 0.98 -4.68
CA THR A 161 -13.14 0.10 -3.50
C THR A 161 -12.03 0.38 -2.50
N SER A 162 -10.79 0.57 -2.97
CA SER A 162 -9.63 0.87 -2.12
C SER A 162 -9.77 2.22 -1.41
N ILE A 163 -10.20 3.27 -2.14
CA ILE A 163 -10.45 4.62 -1.60
C ILE A 163 -11.55 4.61 -0.53
N LYS A 164 -12.55 3.71 -0.66
CA LYS A 164 -13.64 3.57 0.32
C LYS A 164 -13.29 2.65 1.49
N SER A 165 -12.18 1.90 1.41
CA SER A 165 -11.75 1.02 2.49
C SER A 165 -11.07 1.82 3.61
N ASN A 166 -11.36 1.44 4.86
CA ASN A 166 -10.70 1.99 6.04
C ASN A 166 -9.32 1.34 6.29
N LEU A 167 -8.98 0.27 5.54
CA LEU A 167 -7.76 -0.51 5.74
C LEU A 167 -6.57 0.15 5.04
N ASN A 168 -6.01 1.15 5.69
CA ASN A 168 -4.88 1.93 5.18
C ASN A 168 -3.54 1.42 5.73
N ILE A 169 -3.17 0.21 5.33
CA ILE A 169 -1.96 -0.47 5.83
C ILE A 169 -0.89 -0.65 4.76
N GLY A 170 -0.95 0.11 3.67
CA GLY A 170 0.13 0.21 2.68
C GLY A 170 -0.27 0.14 1.22
N VAL A 171 0.56 0.71 0.35
CA VAL A 171 0.33 0.76 -1.11
C VAL A 171 0.23 -0.62 -1.76
N ARG A 172 0.79 -1.66 -1.12
CA ARG A 172 0.78 -3.04 -1.62
C ARG A 172 -0.62 -3.59 -1.91
N HIS A 173 -1.65 -3.05 -1.26
CA HIS A 173 -3.04 -3.41 -1.55
C HIS A 173 -3.47 -3.01 -2.97
N LEU A 174 -2.74 -2.13 -3.64
CA LEU A 174 -2.98 -1.73 -5.02
C LEU A 174 -2.22 -2.59 -6.04
N LEU A 175 -1.35 -3.53 -5.63
CA LEU A 175 -0.51 -4.31 -6.57
C LEU A 175 -1.31 -5.02 -7.67
N VAL A 176 -2.55 -5.42 -7.36
CA VAL A 176 -3.48 -6.05 -8.32
C VAL A 176 -3.79 -5.13 -9.51
N THR A 177 -3.64 -3.82 -9.37
CA THR A 177 -3.87 -2.83 -10.43
C THR A 177 -2.66 -2.64 -11.35
N TYR A 178 -1.46 -3.01 -10.91
CA TYR A 178 -0.21 -2.67 -11.60
C TYR A 178 -0.11 -3.34 -12.98
N PRO A 179 -0.40 -4.65 -13.15
CA PRO A 179 -0.31 -5.28 -14.47
C PRO A 179 -1.23 -4.61 -15.50
N PHE A 180 -2.45 -4.24 -15.10
CA PHE A 180 -3.41 -3.58 -15.99
C PHE A 180 -2.96 -2.16 -16.35
N ALA A 181 -2.43 -1.40 -15.39
CA ALA A 181 -1.87 -0.09 -15.65
C ALA A 181 -0.66 -0.17 -16.59
N ILE A 182 0.27 -1.10 -16.35
CA ILE A 182 1.47 -1.30 -17.17
C ILE A 182 1.10 -1.70 -18.60
N ILE A 183 0.17 -2.65 -18.77
CA ILE A 183 -0.29 -3.07 -20.11
C ILE A 183 -0.98 -1.91 -20.83
N LEU A 184 -1.86 -1.17 -20.15
CA LEU A 184 -2.55 -0.02 -20.73
C LEU A 184 -1.57 1.04 -21.19
N VAL A 185 -0.62 1.43 -20.32
CA VAL A 185 0.42 2.42 -20.63
C VAL A 185 1.29 1.94 -21.80
N SER A 186 1.80 0.71 -21.73
CA SER A 186 2.66 0.13 -22.78
C SER A 186 1.95 0.06 -24.13
N GLY A 187 0.67 -0.33 -24.14
CA GLY A 187 -0.16 -0.39 -25.34
C GLY A 187 -0.37 0.97 -25.98
N GLN A 188 -0.59 2.03 -25.19
CA GLN A 188 -0.71 3.39 -25.73
C GLN A 188 0.63 3.91 -26.26
N LEU A 189 1.72 3.70 -25.51
CA LEU A 189 3.06 4.10 -25.94
C LEU A 189 3.48 3.43 -27.26
N ALA A 190 3.18 2.14 -27.42
CA ALA A 190 3.48 1.41 -28.67
C ALA A 190 2.77 2.00 -29.90
N ARG A 191 1.62 2.65 -29.73
CA ARG A 191 0.87 3.32 -30.81
C ARG A 191 1.35 4.75 -31.09
N LEU A 192 2.02 5.38 -30.13
CA LEU A 192 2.59 6.72 -30.24
C LEU A 192 3.95 6.73 -30.95
N LYS A 193 4.66 5.60 -30.99
CA LYS A 193 6.05 5.51 -31.46
C LYS A 193 6.34 6.09 -32.84
N HIS A 194 5.36 6.05 -33.75
CA HIS A 194 5.50 6.59 -35.10
C HIS A 194 4.85 7.97 -35.28
N LYS A 195 4.16 8.49 -34.25
CA LYS A 195 3.40 9.75 -34.32
C LYS A 195 4.18 10.96 -33.81
N ILE A 196 5.23 10.75 -33.01
CA ILE A 196 6.00 11.81 -32.36
C ILE A 196 7.49 11.64 -32.70
N LYS A 197 8.10 12.66 -33.33
CA LYS A 197 9.46 12.62 -33.88
C LYS A 197 10.53 12.17 -32.87
N TYR A 198 10.43 12.59 -31.61
CA TYR A 198 11.39 12.28 -30.55
C TYR A 198 10.86 11.26 -29.53
N PHE A 199 9.82 10.50 -29.88
CA PHE A 199 9.17 9.59 -28.93
C PHE A 199 10.12 8.55 -28.35
N ILE A 200 10.88 7.86 -29.20
CA ILE A 200 11.76 6.77 -28.78
C ILE A 200 12.84 7.28 -27.82
N PRO A 201 13.61 8.34 -28.12
CA PRO A 201 14.54 8.92 -27.14
C PRO A 201 13.89 9.31 -25.80
N ILE A 202 12.69 9.92 -25.83
CA ILE A 202 11.97 10.31 -24.60
C ILE A 202 11.62 9.08 -23.76
N VAL A 203 11.05 8.03 -24.39
CA VAL A 203 10.70 6.79 -23.67
C VAL A 203 11.95 6.09 -23.14
N VAL A 204 13.03 6.02 -23.93
CA VAL A 204 14.30 5.43 -23.48
C VAL A 204 14.86 6.19 -22.27
N PHE A 205 14.82 7.52 -22.29
CA PHE A 205 15.23 8.34 -21.15
C PHE A 205 14.39 8.04 -19.91
N LEU A 206 13.06 8.01 -20.03
CA LEU A 206 12.16 7.72 -18.91
C LEU A 206 12.35 6.31 -18.34
N LEU A 207 12.56 5.31 -19.20
CA LEU A 207 12.86 3.94 -18.77
C LEU A 207 14.23 3.85 -18.08
N THR A 208 15.22 4.55 -18.61
CA THR A 208 16.55 4.62 -17.98
C THR A 208 16.47 5.29 -16.61
N TRP A 209 15.72 6.37 -16.48
CA TRP A 209 15.45 7.00 -15.20
C TRP A 209 14.77 6.02 -14.24
N TYR A 210 13.71 5.32 -14.67
CA TYR A 210 13.04 4.32 -13.84
C TYR A 210 13.99 3.22 -13.33
N VAL A 211 14.88 2.71 -14.20
CA VAL A 211 15.89 1.72 -13.82
C VAL A 211 16.91 2.32 -12.86
N ALA A 212 17.36 3.55 -13.09
CA ALA A 212 18.29 4.25 -12.20
C ALA A 212 17.70 4.44 -10.79
N GLU A 213 16.41 4.77 -10.67
CA GLU A 213 15.71 4.83 -9.38
C GLU A 213 15.74 3.49 -8.65
N ASN A 214 15.46 2.40 -9.37
CA ASN A 214 15.47 1.05 -8.81
C ASN A 214 16.87 0.66 -8.30
N LEU A 215 17.91 0.95 -9.08
CA LEU A 215 19.29 0.67 -8.69
C LEU A 215 19.74 1.55 -7.52
N HIS A 216 19.33 2.81 -7.49
CA HIS A 216 19.68 3.75 -6.43
C HIS A 216 19.10 3.35 -5.07
N ILE A 217 17.89 2.79 -5.05
CA ILE A 217 17.23 2.38 -3.80
C ILE A 217 17.64 0.99 -3.33
N TRP A 218 18.39 0.20 -4.12
CA TRP A 218 18.87 -1.10 -3.68
C TRP A 218 19.71 -0.95 -2.39
N PRO A 219 19.53 -1.81 -1.36
CA PRO A 219 18.57 -2.92 -1.21
C PRO A 219 17.27 -2.56 -0.44
N TYR A 220 16.92 -1.28 -0.32
CA TYR A 220 15.84 -0.74 0.54
C TYR A 220 14.53 -0.43 -0.19
N TYR A 221 14.15 -1.27 -1.16
CA TYR A 221 12.99 -1.06 -2.05
C TYR A 221 11.69 -0.70 -1.32
N LEU A 222 11.43 -1.30 -0.15
CA LEU A 222 10.21 -1.04 0.61
C LEU A 222 10.09 0.43 0.99
N THR A 223 11.21 1.07 1.32
CA THR A 223 11.30 2.49 1.70
C THR A 223 11.44 3.42 0.49
N TYR A 224 11.31 2.93 -0.74
CA TYR A 224 11.28 3.82 -1.90
C TYR A 224 10.12 4.82 -1.76
N PHE A 225 10.45 6.08 -1.94
CA PHE A 225 9.53 7.19 -2.17
C PHE A 225 10.18 8.08 -3.22
N ASN A 226 9.38 8.67 -4.11
CA ASN A 226 9.91 9.55 -5.14
C ASN A 226 10.37 10.90 -4.56
N GLN A 227 10.95 11.72 -5.42
CA GLN A 227 11.57 12.99 -5.07
C GLN A 227 10.61 13.98 -4.40
N LEU A 228 9.31 13.93 -4.73
CA LEU A 228 8.30 14.83 -4.14
C LEU A 228 8.06 14.54 -2.66
N ALA A 229 8.30 13.31 -2.22
CA ALA A 229 8.30 12.93 -0.81
C ALA A 229 9.64 13.17 -0.10
N GLY A 230 10.65 13.71 -0.80
CA GLY A 230 12.01 13.85 -0.29
C GLY A 230 12.83 12.56 -0.34
N GLY A 231 12.44 11.62 -1.21
CA GLY A 231 13.15 10.35 -1.36
C GLY A 231 12.92 9.38 -0.19
N PRO A 232 13.73 8.31 -0.10
CA PRO A 232 13.60 7.27 0.91
C PRO A 232 13.68 7.78 2.36
N SER A 233 14.46 8.83 2.60
CA SER A 233 14.59 9.47 3.91
C SER A 233 13.44 10.42 4.24
N GLY A 234 12.51 10.69 3.31
CA GLY A 234 11.41 11.62 3.52
C GLY A 234 10.03 10.99 3.71
N GLY A 235 9.84 9.75 3.25
CA GLY A 235 8.53 9.09 3.24
C GLY A 235 7.81 9.02 4.59
N TYR A 236 8.55 8.82 5.69
CA TYR A 236 8.00 8.74 7.05
C TYR A 236 7.22 9.98 7.48
N ARG A 237 7.48 11.13 6.87
CA ARG A 237 6.75 12.38 7.13
C ARG A 237 5.30 12.29 6.65
N TYR A 238 5.04 11.47 5.62
CA TYR A 238 3.73 11.33 5.00
C TYR A 238 3.00 10.07 5.45
N VAL A 239 3.70 8.95 5.54
CA VAL A 239 3.11 7.64 5.86
C VAL A 239 4.16 6.68 6.42
N VAL A 240 3.73 5.78 7.29
CA VAL A 240 4.56 4.73 7.90
C VAL A 240 3.92 3.35 7.68
N ASP A 241 4.11 2.39 8.60
CA ASP A 241 3.57 1.02 8.53
C ASP A 241 4.26 0.23 7.41
N SER A 242 3.54 -0.65 6.71
CA SER A 242 4.09 -1.46 5.61
C SER A 242 4.61 -0.67 4.41
N ASN A 243 4.43 0.65 4.40
CA ASN A 243 5.08 1.52 3.42
C ASN A 243 6.56 1.80 3.74
N LEU A 244 7.03 1.47 4.94
CA LEU A 244 8.44 1.63 5.31
C LEU A 244 9.05 0.32 5.78
N ASP A 245 8.31 -0.40 6.60
CA ASP A 245 8.86 -1.53 7.33
C ASP A 245 7.83 -2.63 7.42
N TRP A 246 8.26 -3.87 7.24
CA TRP A 246 7.49 -5.07 7.60
C TRP A 246 8.31 -6.03 8.46
N GLY A 247 9.41 -5.51 8.98
CA GLY A 247 10.31 -6.17 9.88
C GLY A 247 11.71 -6.46 9.30
N GLN A 248 11.96 -6.13 8.05
CA GLN A 248 13.20 -6.50 7.36
C GLN A 248 14.45 -5.91 8.00
N ASP A 249 14.33 -4.74 8.64
CA ASP A 249 15.49 -3.98 9.12
C ASP A 249 15.97 -4.38 10.52
N LEU A 250 15.27 -5.31 11.20
CA LEU A 250 15.77 -5.92 12.44
C LEU A 250 17.11 -6.65 12.23
N LYS A 251 17.25 -7.36 11.10
CA LYS A 251 18.51 -8.01 10.72
C LYS A 251 19.62 -6.99 10.45
N ARG A 252 19.29 -5.83 9.87
CA ARG A 252 20.26 -4.77 9.63
C ARG A 252 20.65 -4.07 10.93
N LEU A 253 19.70 -3.92 11.85
CA LEU A 253 19.96 -3.39 13.17
C LEU A 253 20.91 -4.29 13.94
N SER A 254 20.72 -5.62 13.89
CA SER A 254 21.65 -6.55 14.55
C SER A 254 23.06 -6.45 13.98
N GLN A 255 23.20 -6.35 12.65
CA GLN A 255 24.50 -6.11 12.01
C GLN A 255 25.16 -4.82 12.52
N TRP A 256 24.40 -3.72 12.53
CA TRP A 256 24.89 -2.43 13.04
C TRP A 256 25.27 -2.49 14.53
N VAL A 257 24.49 -3.18 15.36
CA VAL A 257 24.77 -3.40 16.80
C VAL A 257 26.08 -4.17 17.01
N GLU A 258 26.33 -5.20 16.22
CA GLU A 258 27.60 -5.96 16.26
C GLU A 258 28.80 -5.11 15.80
N GLU A 259 28.67 -4.45 14.65
CA GLU A 259 29.73 -3.61 14.06
C GLU A 259 30.15 -2.48 15.00
N ASN A 260 29.19 -1.91 15.74
CA ASN A 260 29.43 -0.82 16.68
C ASN A 260 29.72 -1.29 18.10
N LYS A 261 29.86 -2.60 18.34
CA LYS A 261 30.15 -3.21 19.64
C LYS A 261 29.21 -2.72 20.76
N ILE A 262 27.92 -2.67 20.45
CA ILE A 262 26.90 -2.22 21.40
C ILE A 262 26.51 -3.39 22.30
N ASP A 263 26.66 -3.22 23.62
CA ASP A 263 26.36 -4.27 24.60
C ASP A 263 24.86 -4.37 24.91
N LYS A 264 24.12 -3.26 24.85
CA LYS A 264 22.68 -3.19 25.15
C LYS A 264 21.97 -2.15 24.30
N ILE A 265 20.80 -2.51 23.80
CA ILE A 265 19.91 -1.61 23.06
C ILE A 265 18.45 -1.80 23.51
N HIS A 266 17.81 -0.70 23.90
CA HIS A 266 16.38 -0.66 24.19
C HIS A 266 15.62 -0.49 22.89
N LEU A 267 14.83 -1.48 22.49
CA LEU A 267 14.26 -1.53 21.14
C LEU A 267 12.74 -1.70 21.19
N ASP A 268 12.05 -0.82 20.48
CA ASP A 268 10.63 -0.97 20.12
C ASP A 268 10.49 -0.96 18.60
N TYR A 269 10.17 -2.11 18.03
CA TYR A 269 10.32 -2.39 16.61
C TYR A 269 9.03 -2.90 15.97
N PHE A 270 8.76 -2.39 14.77
CA PHE A 270 7.61 -2.77 13.96
C PHE A 270 7.95 -3.97 13.06
N GLY A 271 7.48 -5.16 13.44
CA GLY A 271 7.60 -6.37 12.64
C GLY A 271 7.23 -7.62 13.43
N TRP A 272 7.41 -8.78 12.80
CA TRP A 272 7.02 -10.09 13.36
C TRP A 272 8.21 -10.98 13.71
N SER A 273 9.43 -10.56 13.37
CA SER A 273 10.64 -11.32 13.69
C SER A 273 10.96 -11.22 15.17
N ASP A 274 11.44 -12.31 15.78
CA ASP A 274 11.86 -12.34 17.18
C ASP A 274 13.16 -11.53 17.39
N PRO A 275 13.15 -10.43 18.16
CA PRO A 275 14.36 -9.65 18.46
C PRO A 275 15.42 -10.46 19.21
N VAL A 276 15.03 -11.42 20.05
CA VAL A 276 15.97 -12.24 20.83
C VAL A 276 16.81 -13.11 19.91
N TYR A 277 16.24 -13.62 18.81
CA TYR A 277 17.00 -14.39 17.81
C TYR A 277 18.13 -13.57 17.18
N TYR A 278 17.91 -12.28 16.90
CA TYR A 278 18.88 -11.43 16.19
C TYR A 278 19.86 -10.69 17.12
N LEU A 279 19.42 -10.30 18.32
CA LEU A 279 20.18 -9.45 19.24
C LEU A 279 20.62 -10.18 20.51
N GLY A 280 20.05 -11.36 20.78
CA GLY A 280 20.36 -12.17 21.96
C GLY A 280 20.26 -11.37 23.27
N PRO A 281 21.28 -11.44 24.15
CA PRO A 281 21.25 -10.75 25.44
C PRO A 281 21.36 -9.22 25.34
N LYS A 282 21.71 -8.68 24.16
CA LYS A 282 21.83 -7.24 23.93
C LYS A 282 20.47 -6.55 23.84
N PHE A 283 19.42 -7.30 23.50
CA PHE A 283 18.07 -6.77 23.38
C PHE A 283 17.48 -6.42 24.74
N GLN A 284 16.96 -5.21 24.86
CA GLN A 284 16.15 -4.76 25.98
C GLN A 284 14.80 -4.31 25.44
N TRP A 285 13.71 -4.88 25.95
CA TRP A 285 12.37 -4.53 25.50
C TRP A 285 12.05 -3.07 25.87
N LEU A 286 11.55 -2.30 24.90
CA LEU A 286 11.12 -0.92 25.08
C LEU A 286 9.64 -0.79 24.72
N THR A 287 8.91 0.06 25.44
CA THR A 287 7.55 0.45 25.09
C THR A 287 7.33 1.95 25.20
N ALA A 288 6.40 2.47 24.40
CA ALA A 288 6.11 3.89 24.37
C ALA A 288 5.57 4.37 25.74
N GLY A 289 6.16 5.44 26.27
CA GLY A 289 5.83 5.98 27.61
C GLY A 289 6.59 5.35 28.78
N GLN A 290 7.46 4.35 28.54
CA GLN A 290 8.32 3.77 29.58
C GLN A 290 9.28 4.80 30.21
N TYR A 291 9.77 5.73 29.40
CA TYR A 291 10.65 6.82 29.83
C TYR A 291 10.04 8.18 29.48
N LYS A 292 10.10 9.12 30.43
CA LYS A 292 9.53 10.48 30.26
C LYS A 292 10.41 11.38 29.39
N ASN A 293 11.72 11.20 29.47
CA ASN A 293 12.74 11.99 28.78
C ASN A 293 14.10 11.27 28.87
N ALA A 294 15.13 11.85 28.25
CA ALA A 294 16.50 11.32 28.26
C ALA A 294 17.07 11.13 29.67
N GLN A 295 16.83 12.08 30.59
CA GLN A 295 17.35 11.98 31.97
C GLN A 295 16.70 10.82 32.73
N ASP A 296 15.38 10.63 32.57
CA ASP A 296 14.66 9.50 33.17
C ASP A 296 15.16 8.15 32.62
N PHE A 297 15.48 8.10 31.32
CA PHE A 297 16.15 6.94 30.73
C PHE A 297 17.52 6.69 31.36
N ILE A 298 18.42 7.68 31.35
CA ILE A 298 19.78 7.56 31.92
C ILE A 298 19.74 7.14 33.38
N ASN A 299 18.87 7.76 34.20
CA ASN A 299 18.77 7.47 35.62
C ASN A 299 18.33 6.02 35.90
N LYS A 300 17.48 5.44 35.03
CA LYS A 300 16.93 4.09 35.22
C LYS A 300 17.80 2.99 34.60
N THR A 301 18.54 3.29 33.54
CA THR A 301 19.28 2.28 32.75
C THR A 301 20.79 2.42 32.84
N GLY A 302 21.30 3.55 33.34
CA GLY A 302 22.70 3.94 33.23
C GLY A 302 23.07 4.51 31.85
N GLY A 303 22.08 4.82 30.99
CA GLY A 303 22.28 5.32 29.63
C GLY A 303 22.31 4.22 28.58
N GLY A 304 22.77 4.55 27.38
CA GLY A 304 22.95 3.60 26.27
C GLY A 304 22.11 3.94 25.03
N TYR A 305 21.70 2.90 24.31
CA TYR A 305 21.05 3.05 23.01
C TYR A 305 19.55 2.80 23.07
N ILE A 306 18.80 3.62 22.34
CA ILE A 306 17.36 3.45 22.10
C ILE A 306 17.14 3.30 20.58
N GLY A 307 16.51 2.21 20.16
CA GLY A 307 16.04 1.99 18.80
C GLY A 307 14.51 2.03 18.74
N VAL A 308 13.93 2.82 17.84
CA VAL A 308 12.47 2.87 17.64
C VAL A 308 12.15 2.84 16.15
N SER A 309 11.26 1.93 15.72
CA SER A 309 10.76 1.95 14.34
C SER A 309 9.94 3.23 14.08
N ALA A 310 10.12 3.83 12.90
CA ALA A 310 9.44 5.02 12.44
C ALA A 310 7.91 4.91 12.56
N THR A 311 7.35 3.70 12.37
CA THR A 311 5.92 3.42 12.59
C THR A 311 5.46 3.75 14.01
N PHE A 312 6.17 3.26 15.03
CA PHE A 312 5.83 3.53 16.42
C PHE A 312 6.20 4.95 16.84
N PHE A 313 7.32 5.47 16.31
CA PHE A 313 7.74 6.84 16.57
C PHE A 313 6.73 7.87 16.04
N MET A 314 6.27 7.73 14.80
CA MET A 314 5.25 8.61 14.22
C MET A 314 3.87 8.35 14.81
N GLY A 315 3.53 7.09 15.10
CA GLY A 315 2.29 6.71 15.78
C GLY A 315 2.15 7.30 17.20
N SER A 316 3.27 7.60 17.86
CA SER A 316 3.29 8.27 19.17
C SER A 316 2.65 9.66 19.19
N ARG A 317 2.39 10.26 18.02
CA ARG A 317 1.63 11.51 17.88
C ARG A 317 0.15 11.37 18.26
N GLY A 318 -0.40 10.15 18.18
CA GLY A 318 -1.78 9.87 18.55
C GLY A 318 -2.03 9.75 20.05
N ASN A 319 -0.99 9.61 20.87
CA ASN A 319 -1.13 9.50 22.32
C ASN A 319 0.05 10.15 23.06
N PRO A 320 -0.12 11.37 23.62
CA PRO A 320 0.94 12.08 24.35
C PRO A 320 1.49 11.34 25.58
N THR A 321 0.71 10.44 26.18
CA THR A 321 1.10 9.72 27.42
C THR A 321 1.95 8.48 27.14
N LYS A 322 1.75 7.84 25.99
CA LYS A 322 2.51 6.67 25.53
C LYS A 322 3.28 7.07 24.29
N SER A 323 4.34 7.86 24.50
CA SER A 323 4.95 8.62 23.42
C SER A 323 6.46 8.55 23.43
N TYR A 324 7.03 8.49 22.23
CA TYR A 324 8.44 8.71 21.96
C TYR A 324 8.76 10.16 21.56
N ILE A 325 7.80 11.09 21.57
CA ILE A 325 7.97 12.47 21.05
C ILE A 325 9.17 13.21 21.67
N TRP A 326 9.56 12.88 22.91
CA TRP A 326 10.73 13.49 23.54
C TRP A 326 12.04 13.22 22.78
N LEU A 327 12.13 12.13 22.00
CA LEU A 327 13.26 11.80 21.14
C LEU A 327 13.41 12.78 19.96
N GLN A 328 12.35 13.51 19.57
CA GLN A 328 12.38 14.46 18.44
C GLN A 328 13.37 15.61 18.62
N ARG A 329 13.78 15.89 19.86
CA ARG A 329 14.74 16.95 20.20
C ARG A 329 16.20 16.51 20.01
N PHE A 330 16.43 15.24 19.74
CA PHE A 330 17.75 14.65 19.64
C PHE A 330 17.96 14.10 18.22
N GLU A 331 19.15 14.35 17.69
CA GLU A 331 19.55 13.79 16.41
C GLU A 331 19.84 12.29 16.59
N PRO A 332 19.27 11.41 15.75
CA PRO A 332 19.58 9.99 15.81
C PRO A 332 21.04 9.76 15.37
N VAL A 333 21.74 8.88 16.10
CA VAL A 333 23.11 8.45 15.74
C VAL A 333 23.12 7.52 14.53
N ALA A 334 21.99 6.88 14.22
CA ALA A 334 21.81 6.07 13.03
C ALA A 334 20.33 5.96 12.62
N VAL A 335 20.10 5.78 11.33
CA VAL A 335 18.79 5.38 10.79
C VAL A 335 18.99 4.11 9.97
N ILE A 336 18.57 2.99 10.52
CA ILE A 336 18.74 1.66 9.94
C ILE A 336 17.64 1.42 8.91
N GLY A 337 18.04 1.18 7.66
CA GLY A 337 17.14 0.83 6.57
C GLY A 337 16.06 1.86 6.23
N ASN A 338 16.24 3.12 6.66
CA ASN A 338 15.22 4.17 6.62
C ASN A 338 13.97 3.89 7.49
N SER A 339 14.00 2.88 8.38
CA SER A 339 12.85 2.49 9.19
C SER A 339 13.08 2.46 10.70
N ILE A 340 14.29 2.18 11.20
CA ILE A 340 14.57 2.14 12.65
C ILE A 340 15.54 3.26 13.01
N TRP A 341 15.11 4.15 13.89
CA TRP A 341 15.92 5.29 14.32
C TRP A 341 16.60 4.94 15.63
N VAL A 342 17.89 5.23 15.72
CA VAL A 342 18.70 4.92 16.89
C VAL A 342 19.25 6.19 17.52
N TRP A 343 19.07 6.35 18.83
CA TRP A 343 19.63 7.43 19.64
C TRP A 343 20.58 6.86 20.69
N LYS A 344 21.50 7.72 21.16
CA LYS A 344 22.42 7.43 22.26
C LYS A 344 22.29 8.50 23.33
N PHE A 345 22.20 8.09 24.59
CA PHE A 345 22.07 8.94 25.76
C PHE A 345 23.08 8.59 26.85
#